data_AF-A0A2H3K147-F1
#
_entry.id   AF-A0A2H3K147-F1
#
_cell.length_a   1.000
_cell.length_b   1.000
_cell.length_c   1.000
_cell.angle_alpha   90.00
_cell.angle_beta   90.00
_cell.angle_gamma   90.00
#
_symmetry.space_group_name_H-M   'P 1'
#
loop_
_entity.id
_entity.type
_entity.pdbx_description
1 polymer ?
#
loop_
_entity_poly.entity_id
_entity_poly.type
_entity_poly.pdbx_seq_one_letter_code
_entity_poly.pdbx_strand_id
1 'polypeptide(L)'
;MSVTASAAQAVSATVAALFPEAGRSSVLLDDELILYPQGRPEDEAIAGYLAGLTAHANVAANSIACGSILAGPSSETDEFGDIAFWLGEGDFGAGHETQVLEALHLAALLTAQTMISPIILSSYLPAAQRLSSPNGETQRLIGELGQLRDAWCFRVERLAGSEGLVMYVLVGFKDGAGWAGLLGLGVWT
;
A
#
# COMPACT_ATOMS: atom_id res chain seq x y z
N MET A 1 7.97 12.89 -10.15
CA MET A 1 8.53 11.83 -11.03
C MET A 1 7.33 11.10 -11.61
N SER A 2 7.17 11.01 -12.93
CA SER A 2 5.96 10.41 -13.51
C SER A 2 5.96 8.89 -13.35
N VAL A 3 4.85 8.31 -12.89
CA VAL A 3 4.61 6.85 -12.90
C VAL A 3 4.68 6.37 -14.37
N THR A 4 5.34 5.23 -14.61
CA THR A 4 5.40 4.64 -15.96
C THR A 4 4.02 4.15 -16.39
N ALA A 5 3.76 4.06 -17.70
CA ALA A 5 2.47 3.57 -18.21
C ALA A 5 2.10 2.16 -17.68
N SER A 6 3.09 1.28 -17.49
CA SER A 6 2.87 -0.05 -16.92
C SER A 6 2.53 0.01 -15.43
N ALA A 7 3.24 0.84 -14.65
CA ALA A 7 2.94 1.02 -13.23
C ALA A 7 1.57 1.68 -13.02
N ALA A 8 1.17 2.63 -13.86
CA ALA A 8 -0.15 3.24 -13.79
C ALA A 8 -1.28 2.23 -14.07
N GLN A 9 -1.05 1.29 -15.00
CA GLN A 9 -1.99 0.19 -15.25
C GLN A 9 -2.10 -0.75 -14.04
N ALA A 10 -0.97 -1.15 -13.45
CA ALA A 10 -0.95 -2.05 -12.30
C ALA A 10 -1.60 -1.42 -11.05
N VAL A 11 -1.34 -0.13 -10.83
CA VAL A 11 -2.02 0.65 -9.79
C VAL A 11 -3.53 0.74 -10.08
N SER A 12 -3.93 1.00 -11.32
CA SER A 12 -5.35 1.03 -11.69
C SER A 12 -6.04 -0.32 -11.46
N ALA A 13 -5.36 -1.44 -11.77
CA ALA A 13 -5.86 -2.78 -11.47
C ALA A 13 -6.05 -3.00 -9.95
N THR A 14 -5.13 -2.50 -9.15
CA THR A 14 -5.18 -2.54 -7.69
C THR A 14 -6.38 -1.75 -7.15
N VAL A 15 -6.59 -0.53 -7.65
CA VAL A 15 -7.79 0.26 -7.33
C VAL A 15 -9.06 -0.47 -7.75
N ALA A 16 -9.11 -1.05 -8.94
CA ALA A 16 -10.28 -1.75 -9.44
C ALA A 16 -10.65 -2.98 -8.61
N ALA A 17 -9.65 -3.72 -8.12
CA ALA A 17 -9.85 -4.87 -7.25
C ALA A 17 -10.40 -4.47 -5.87
N LEU A 18 -9.93 -3.36 -5.32
CA LEU A 18 -10.31 -2.90 -3.97
C LEU A 18 -11.62 -2.10 -3.94
N PHE A 19 -11.86 -1.32 -4.99
CA PHE A 19 -13.00 -0.40 -5.09
C PHE A 19 -13.82 -0.76 -6.33
N PRO A 20 -14.74 -1.74 -6.24
CA PRO A 20 -15.72 -1.96 -7.29
C PRO A 20 -16.54 -0.67 -7.51
N GLU A 21 -17.09 -0.48 -8.72
CA GLU A 21 -17.71 0.77 -9.22
C GLU A 21 -18.52 1.59 -8.19
N ALA A 22 -19.28 0.93 -7.30
CA ALA A 22 -20.07 1.61 -6.26
C ALA A 22 -19.24 2.28 -5.14
N GLY A 23 -18.01 1.80 -4.87
CA GLY A 23 -17.11 2.31 -3.83
C GLY A 23 -16.16 3.42 -4.29
N ARG A 24 -15.91 3.53 -5.61
CA ARG A 24 -14.95 4.50 -6.18
C ARG A 24 -15.31 5.96 -5.89
N SER A 25 -16.60 6.28 -5.79
CA SER A 25 -17.04 7.66 -5.50
C SER A 25 -16.68 8.16 -4.10
N SER A 26 -16.34 7.26 -3.18
CA SER A 26 -16.02 7.59 -1.78
C SER A 26 -14.54 7.84 -1.51
N VAL A 27 -13.66 7.53 -2.48
CA VAL A 27 -12.21 7.70 -2.35
C VAL A 27 -11.73 8.67 -3.40
N LEU A 28 -11.09 9.76 -2.96
CA LEU A 28 -10.45 10.70 -3.86
C LEU A 28 -9.14 10.08 -4.35
N LEU A 29 -9.12 9.68 -5.62
CA LEU A 29 -7.90 9.39 -6.37
C LEU A 29 -7.46 10.66 -7.11
N ASP A 30 -6.18 10.99 -7.03
CA ASP A 30 -5.59 12.04 -7.86
C ASP A 30 -4.95 11.46 -9.14
N ASP A 31 -4.40 12.35 -9.97
CA ASP A 31 -3.71 11.98 -11.21
C ASP A 31 -2.44 11.14 -10.96
N GLU A 32 -1.94 11.13 -9.73
CA GLU A 32 -0.79 10.33 -9.26
C GLU A 32 -1.23 9.01 -8.63
N LEU A 33 -2.52 8.71 -8.67
CA LEU A 33 -3.17 7.48 -8.19
C LEU A 33 -2.97 7.23 -6.69
N ILE A 34 -2.98 8.29 -5.89
CA ILE A 34 -2.87 8.23 -4.42
C ILE A 34 -4.27 8.16 -3.80
N LEU A 35 -4.43 7.41 -2.69
CA LEU A 35 -5.70 7.31 -1.96
C LEU A 35 -5.80 8.37 -0.86
N TYR A 36 -6.83 9.20 -0.91
CA TYR A 36 -7.17 10.19 0.13
C TYR A 36 -8.59 9.97 0.68
N PRO A 37 -8.86 8.85 1.38
CA PRO A 37 -10.20 8.52 1.86
C PRO A 37 -10.72 9.51 2.91
N GLN A 38 -9.83 10.13 3.69
CA GLN A 38 -10.16 11.12 4.72
C GLN A 38 -9.93 12.57 4.27
N GLY A 39 -9.70 12.79 2.97
CA GLY A 39 -9.31 14.10 2.41
C GLY A 39 -7.81 14.25 2.18
N ARG A 40 -7.45 15.26 1.37
CA ARG A 40 -6.05 15.53 1.00
C ARG A 40 -5.30 16.23 2.15
N PRO A 41 -4.00 15.95 2.34
CA PRO A 41 -3.19 16.76 3.23
C PRO A 41 -3.13 18.21 2.70
N GLU A 42 -3.17 19.19 3.61
CA GLU A 42 -3.00 20.60 3.25
C GLU A 42 -1.55 20.95 2.89
N ASP A 43 -0.60 20.14 3.39
CA ASP A 43 0.84 20.33 3.15
C ASP A 43 1.27 19.64 1.84
N GLU A 44 1.68 20.46 0.88
CA GLU A 44 2.21 20.02 -0.42
C GLU A 44 3.46 19.13 -0.29
N ALA A 45 4.24 19.26 0.79
CA ALA A 45 5.37 18.36 1.03
C ALA A 45 4.92 16.93 1.33
N ILE A 46 3.75 16.76 1.98
CA ILE A 46 3.15 15.45 2.23
C ILE A 46 2.58 14.87 0.94
N ALA A 47 1.90 15.69 0.13
CA ALA A 47 1.41 15.26 -1.18
C ALA A 47 2.57 14.78 -2.08
N GLY A 48 3.63 15.58 -2.18
CA GLY A 48 4.84 15.21 -2.93
C GLY A 48 5.55 13.97 -2.38
N TYR A 49 5.53 13.76 -1.06
CA TYR A 49 6.03 12.54 -0.42
C TYR A 49 5.21 11.32 -0.83
N LEU A 50 3.88 11.38 -0.78
CA LEU A 50 3.00 10.26 -1.16
C LEU A 50 3.16 9.90 -2.64
N ALA A 51 3.29 10.91 -3.51
CA ALA A 51 3.58 10.72 -4.93
C ALA A 51 4.93 10.03 -5.15
N GLY A 52 5.97 10.49 -4.46
CA GLY A 52 7.28 9.86 -4.44
C GLY A 52 7.21 8.42 -3.93
N LEU A 53 6.44 8.16 -2.88
CA LEU A 53 6.27 6.84 -2.28
C LEU A 53 5.60 5.86 -3.25
N THR A 54 4.48 6.24 -3.88
CA THR A 54 3.83 5.43 -4.93
C THR A 54 4.80 5.14 -6.08
N ALA A 55 5.48 6.17 -6.60
CA ALA A 55 6.37 6.02 -7.74
C ALA A 55 7.57 5.12 -7.41
N HIS A 56 8.27 5.38 -6.30
CA HIS A 56 9.44 4.60 -5.89
C HIS A 56 9.07 3.16 -5.51
N ALA A 57 7.89 2.92 -4.94
CA ALA A 57 7.42 1.56 -4.65
C ALA A 57 7.29 0.73 -5.93
N ASN A 58 6.58 1.25 -6.93
CA ASN A 58 6.40 0.54 -8.20
C ASN A 58 7.71 0.40 -8.99
N VAL A 59 8.61 1.40 -8.95
CA VAL A 59 9.94 1.27 -9.56
C VAL A 59 10.77 0.19 -8.85
N ALA A 60 10.75 0.16 -7.51
CA ALA A 60 11.44 -0.87 -6.74
C ALA A 60 10.88 -2.27 -7.03
N ALA A 61 9.55 -2.44 -7.06
CA ALA A 61 8.89 -3.70 -7.40
C ALA A 61 9.31 -4.20 -8.79
N ASN A 62 9.24 -3.34 -9.80
CA ASN A 62 9.66 -3.66 -11.16
C ASN A 62 11.15 -4.04 -11.25
N SER A 63 12.01 -3.39 -10.47
CA SER A 63 13.46 -3.68 -10.45
C SER A 63 13.81 -5.08 -9.93
N ILE A 64 12.86 -5.75 -9.24
CA ILE A 64 12.98 -7.13 -8.77
C ILE A 64 11.95 -8.05 -9.42
N ALA A 65 11.38 -7.65 -10.57
CA ALA A 65 10.39 -8.40 -11.34
C ALA A 65 9.14 -8.81 -10.54
N CYS A 66 8.61 -7.88 -9.74
CA CYS A 66 7.36 -8.03 -9.00
C CYS A 66 6.39 -6.91 -9.35
N GLY A 67 5.08 -7.17 -9.31
CA GLY A 67 4.07 -6.12 -9.46
C GLY A 67 3.99 -5.19 -8.24
N SER A 68 3.95 -5.79 -7.05
CA SER A 68 3.93 -5.08 -5.77
C SER A 68 5.17 -5.42 -4.94
N ILE A 69 5.83 -4.40 -4.41
CA ILE A 69 6.94 -4.57 -3.47
C ILE A 69 6.40 -5.23 -2.19
N LEU A 70 5.24 -4.81 -1.67
CA LEU A 70 4.70 -5.36 -0.43
C LEU A 70 4.32 -6.83 -0.56
N ALA A 71 3.71 -7.24 -1.67
CA ALA A 71 3.40 -8.65 -1.93
C ALA A 71 4.66 -9.49 -2.19
N GLY A 72 5.66 -8.88 -2.83
CA GLY A 72 6.95 -9.51 -3.13
C GLY A 72 6.87 -10.57 -4.24
N PRO A 73 7.96 -11.31 -4.48
CA PRO A 73 8.11 -12.23 -5.62
C PRO A 73 7.29 -13.51 -5.53
N SER A 74 6.63 -13.74 -4.39
CA SER A 74 5.82 -14.93 -4.16
C SER A 74 4.37 -14.78 -4.60
N SER A 75 3.95 -13.57 -5.02
CA SER A 75 2.67 -13.38 -5.71
C SER A 75 2.69 -14.14 -7.04
N GLU A 76 1.60 -14.83 -7.35
CA GLU A 76 1.45 -15.56 -8.62
C GLU A 76 1.22 -14.65 -9.83
N THR A 77 0.96 -13.37 -9.59
CA THR A 77 0.67 -12.34 -10.60
C THR A 77 1.51 -11.09 -10.35
N ASP A 78 1.87 -10.42 -11.43
CA ASP A 78 2.50 -9.09 -11.47
C ASP A 78 1.50 -7.99 -11.91
N GLU A 79 0.21 -8.31 -11.97
CA GLU A 79 -0.82 -7.39 -12.49
C GLU A 79 -1.15 -6.21 -11.55
N PHE A 80 -0.78 -6.32 -10.28
CA PHE A 80 -1.09 -5.33 -9.25
C PHE A 80 0.14 -4.50 -8.89
N GLY A 81 -0.06 -3.21 -8.61
CA GLY A 81 0.96 -2.24 -8.20
C GLY A 81 0.75 -1.78 -6.77
N ASP A 82 1.74 -1.05 -6.23
CA ASP A 82 1.61 -0.46 -4.91
C ASP A 82 1.01 0.96 -4.97
N ILE A 83 0.23 1.33 -3.97
CA ILE A 83 -0.47 2.62 -3.90
C ILE A 83 -0.24 3.28 -2.55
N ALA A 84 0.25 4.52 -2.55
CA ALA A 84 0.32 5.30 -1.32
C ALA A 84 -1.07 5.79 -0.88
N PHE A 85 -1.24 5.96 0.43
CA PHE A 85 -2.46 6.49 1.01
C PHE A 85 -2.18 7.45 2.17
N TRP A 86 -3.16 8.34 2.41
CA TRP A 86 -3.18 9.28 3.53
C TRP A 86 -4.42 9.07 4.40
N LEU A 87 -4.23 8.85 5.70
CA LEU A 87 -5.32 8.73 6.67
C LEU A 87 -5.46 9.97 7.56
N GLY A 88 -4.44 10.84 7.61
CA GLY A 88 -4.45 12.02 8.47
C GLY A 88 -4.24 11.70 9.95
N GLU A 89 -4.72 12.57 10.82
CA GLU A 89 -4.66 12.36 12.26
C GLU A 89 -5.56 11.19 12.70
N GLY A 90 -5.13 10.44 13.72
CA GLY A 90 -5.91 9.32 14.26
C GLY A 90 -5.07 8.34 15.07
N ASP A 91 -5.69 7.25 15.51
CA ASP A 91 -5.02 6.12 16.15
C ASP A 91 -5.02 4.92 15.21
N PHE A 92 -3.97 4.84 14.40
CA PHE A 92 -3.76 3.80 13.39
C PHE A 92 -2.46 3.01 13.65
N GLY A 93 -2.02 2.98 14.92
CA GLY A 93 -0.88 2.20 15.34
C GLY A 93 -1.14 0.69 15.29
N ALA A 94 -0.09 -0.11 15.50
CA ALA A 94 -0.18 -1.57 15.48
C ALA A 94 -1.30 -2.08 16.43
N GLY A 95 -2.10 -3.05 15.95
CA GLY A 95 -3.30 -3.53 16.65
C GLY A 95 -4.59 -2.79 16.28
N HIS A 96 -4.53 -1.80 15.38
CA HIS A 96 -5.68 -1.07 14.84
C HIS A 96 -5.94 -1.39 13.35
N GLU A 97 -5.72 -2.64 12.94
CA GLU A 97 -5.87 -3.08 11.55
C GLU A 97 -7.26 -2.80 11.00
N THR A 98 -8.31 -3.06 11.78
CA THR A 98 -9.69 -2.82 11.34
C THR A 98 -9.98 -1.33 11.17
N GLN A 99 -9.47 -0.47 12.04
CA GLN A 99 -9.63 0.98 11.94
C GLN A 99 -8.91 1.53 10.70
N VAL A 100 -7.72 0.99 10.37
CA VAL A 100 -7.03 1.33 9.12
C VAL A 100 -7.88 0.95 7.91
N LEU A 101 -8.45 -0.26 7.90
CA LEU A 101 -9.29 -0.74 6.79
C LEU A 101 -10.61 0.05 6.66
N GLU A 102 -11.22 0.44 7.78
CA GLU A 102 -12.38 1.33 7.82
C GLU A 102 -12.02 2.71 7.27
N ALA A 103 -10.91 3.30 7.72
CA ALA A 103 -10.46 4.60 7.25
C ALA A 103 -10.09 4.61 5.76
N LEU A 104 -9.67 3.46 5.21
CA LEU A 104 -9.46 3.25 3.76
C LEU A 104 -10.75 2.98 2.97
N HIS A 105 -11.91 2.94 3.63
CA HIS A 105 -13.20 2.53 3.05
C HIS A 105 -13.21 1.10 2.49
N LEU A 106 -12.40 0.20 3.06
CA LEU A 106 -12.25 -1.20 2.65
C LEU A 106 -13.01 -2.19 3.55
N ALA A 107 -13.71 -1.70 4.58
CA ALA A 107 -14.48 -2.54 5.51
C ALA A 107 -15.51 -3.44 4.80
N ALA A 108 -16.05 -3.00 3.66
CA ALA A 108 -17.00 -3.78 2.86
C ALA A 108 -16.40 -5.06 2.26
N LEU A 109 -15.07 -5.16 2.16
CA LEU A 109 -14.37 -6.35 1.68
C LEU A 109 -14.16 -7.40 2.78
N LEU A 110 -14.44 -7.05 4.04
CA LEU A 110 -14.24 -7.97 5.17
C LEU A 110 -15.42 -8.92 5.31
N THR A 111 -15.12 -10.19 5.54
CA THR A 111 -16.08 -11.27 5.77
C THR A 111 -15.83 -11.91 7.13
N ALA A 112 -16.75 -12.77 7.58
CA ALA A 112 -16.54 -13.56 8.78
C ALA A 112 -15.35 -14.54 8.69
N GLN A 113 -14.85 -14.80 7.47
CA GLN A 113 -13.71 -15.68 7.20
C GLN A 113 -12.40 -14.92 6.98
N THR A 114 -12.45 -13.58 6.92
CA THR A 114 -11.29 -12.74 6.69
C THR A 114 -10.26 -12.94 7.78
N MET A 115 -9.01 -13.11 7.35
CA MET A 115 -7.87 -13.27 8.25
C MET A 115 -6.97 -12.05 8.13
N ILE A 116 -6.69 -11.44 9.27
CA ILE A 116 -5.75 -10.32 9.38
C ILE A 116 -4.55 -10.81 10.17
N SER A 117 -3.36 -10.68 9.60
CA SER A 117 -2.12 -11.16 10.22
C SER A 117 -1.02 -10.10 10.18
N PRO A 118 -0.33 -9.84 11.29
CA PRO A 118 0.80 -8.92 11.30
C PRO A 118 1.96 -9.47 10.47
N ILE A 119 2.70 -8.58 9.83
CA ILE A 119 3.89 -8.87 9.05
C ILE A 119 5.10 -8.25 9.73
N ILE A 120 6.14 -9.07 9.94
CA ILE A 120 7.42 -8.60 10.44
C ILE A 120 8.12 -7.82 9.34
N LEU A 121 8.48 -6.57 9.65
CA LEU A 121 9.30 -5.73 8.78
C LEU A 121 10.79 -5.97 9.03
N SER A 122 11.57 -5.95 7.97
CA SER A 122 13.04 -5.86 7.98
C SER A 122 13.44 -4.68 7.11
N SER A 123 14.07 -3.67 7.71
CA SER A 123 14.40 -2.41 7.02
C SER A 123 13.19 -1.76 6.32
N TYR A 124 12.06 -1.70 7.03
CA TYR A 124 10.78 -1.11 6.57
C TYR A 124 10.05 -1.87 5.44
N LEU A 125 10.54 -3.03 5.00
CA LEU A 125 9.83 -3.88 4.03
C LEU A 125 9.48 -5.24 4.65
N PRO A 126 8.43 -5.94 4.17
CA PRO A 126 8.13 -7.31 4.60
C PRO A 126 9.37 -8.22 4.56
N ALA A 127 9.74 -8.82 5.70
CA ALA A 127 10.94 -9.63 5.81
C ALA A 127 10.96 -10.84 4.84
N ALA A 128 9.77 -11.27 4.39
CA ALA A 128 9.59 -12.34 3.41
C ALA A 128 10.19 -12.03 2.03
N GLN A 129 10.46 -10.76 1.68
CA GLN A 129 11.09 -10.41 0.41
C GLN A 129 12.52 -10.96 0.27
N ARG A 130 13.19 -11.37 1.37
CA ARG A 130 14.53 -11.99 1.38
C ARG A 130 15.56 -11.27 0.49
N LEU A 131 15.54 -9.92 0.49
CA LEU A 131 16.48 -9.13 -0.30
C LEU A 131 17.87 -9.17 0.36
N SER A 132 18.71 -10.10 -0.09
CA SER A 132 20.08 -10.27 0.43
C SER A 132 20.93 -9.00 0.28
N SER A 133 20.67 -8.23 -0.79
CA SER A 133 21.29 -6.92 -1.06
C SER A 133 20.29 -6.05 -1.82
N PRO A 134 19.62 -5.08 -1.16
CA PRO A 134 18.70 -4.15 -1.83
C PRO A 134 19.43 -3.38 -2.94
N ASN A 135 18.85 -3.36 -4.15
CA ASN A 135 19.38 -2.54 -5.24
C ASN A 135 19.11 -1.04 -5.00
N GLY A 136 19.65 -0.17 -5.86
CA GLY A 136 19.52 1.29 -5.68
C GLY A 136 18.07 1.78 -5.59
N GLU A 137 17.15 1.19 -6.38
CA GLU A 137 15.73 1.59 -6.35
C GLU A 137 15.04 1.14 -5.07
N THR A 138 15.32 -0.07 -4.60
CA THR A 138 14.83 -0.56 -3.30
C THR A 138 15.37 0.29 -2.15
N GLN A 139 16.65 0.68 -2.19
CA GLN A 139 17.24 1.55 -1.17
C GLN A 139 16.59 2.93 -1.13
N ARG A 140 16.21 3.48 -2.30
CA ARG A 140 15.44 4.74 -2.36
C ARG A 140 14.09 4.59 -1.69
N LEU A 141 13.34 3.54 -2.00
CA LEU A 141 12.07 3.26 -1.34
C LEU A 141 12.24 3.09 0.18
N ILE A 142 13.26 2.35 0.64
CA ILE A 142 13.55 2.20 2.07
C ILE A 142 13.82 3.57 2.71
N GLY A 143 14.50 4.48 2.01
CA GLY A 143 14.69 5.86 2.45
C GLY A 143 13.39 6.63 2.61
N GLU A 144 12.44 6.47 1.68
CA GLU A 144 11.10 7.08 1.79
C GLU A 144 10.29 6.49 2.95
N LEU A 145 10.29 5.16 3.08
CA LEU A 145 9.60 4.46 4.17
C LEU A 145 10.22 4.78 5.54
N GLY A 146 11.53 5.05 5.58
CA GLY A 146 12.24 5.46 6.79
C GLY A 146 11.83 6.84 7.33
N GLN A 147 11.04 7.62 6.58
CA GLN A 147 10.41 8.85 7.07
C GLN A 147 9.14 8.59 7.87
N LEU A 148 8.63 7.35 7.89
CA LEU A 148 7.48 6.95 8.70
C LEU A 148 7.95 6.47 10.08
N ARG A 149 7.41 7.08 11.13
CA ARG A 149 7.58 6.60 12.51
C ARG A 149 6.57 5.52 12.82
N ASP A 150 6.91 4.65 13.76
CA ASP A 150 6.02 3.58 14.23
C ASP A 150 5.46 2.72 13.08
N ALA A 151 6.25 2.55 12.01
CA ALA A 151 5.83 1.85 10.82
C ALA A 151 5.61 0.37 11.10
N TRP A 152 4.47 -0.14 10.68
CA TRP A 152 4.08 -1.54 10.84
C TRP A 152 3.33 -2.02 9.60
N CYS A 153 3.23 -3.34 9.46
CA CYS A 153 2.61 -3.95 8.30
C CYS A 153 1.75 -5.13 8.71
N PHE A 154 0.67 -5.34 7.98
CA PHE A 154 -0.20 -6.49 8.09
C PHE A 154 -0.67 -6.92 6.72
N ARG A 155 -1.17 -8.15 6.63
CA ARG A 155 -1.89 -8.64 5.45
C ARG A 155 -3.31 -9.04 5.80
N VAL A 156 -4.16 -8.97 4.79
CA VAL A 156 -5.57 -9.36 4.83
C VAL A 156 -5.79 -10.42 3.77
N GLU A 157 -6.24 -11.59 4.20
CA GLU A 157 -6.54 -12.75 3.36
C GLU A 157 -8.05 -13.03 3.37
N ARG A 158 -8.54 -13.73 2.34
CA ARG A 158 -9.96 -14.13 2.22
C ARG A 158 -10.89 -12.92 2.20
N LEU A 159 -10.60 -11.98 1.30
CA LEU A 159 -11.42 -10.82 1.01
C LEU A 159 -12.70 -11.25 0.26
N ALA A 160 -13.79 -10.51 0.47
CA ALA A 160 -15.06 -10.75 -0.20
C ALA A 160 -14.91 -10.63 -1.73
N GLY A 161 -15.47 -11.58 -2.48
CA GLY A 161 -15.51 -11.51 -3.95
C GLY A 161 -14.17 -11.70 -4.65
N SER A 162 -13.12 -12.16 -3.95
CA SER A 162 -11.81 -12.42 -4.55
C SER A 162 -11.20 -13.68 -3.96
N GLU A 163 -11.16 -14.76 -4.75
CA GLU A 163 -10.42 -15.96 -4.38
C GLU A 163 -8.92 -15.72 -4.56
N GLY A 164 -8.14 -16.06 -3.53
CA GLY A 164 -6.67 -15.97 -3.56
C GLY A 164 -6.08 -14.56 -3.45
N LEU A 165 -6.88 -13.49 -3.52
CA LEU A 165 -6.37 -12.14 -3.34
C LEU A 165 -5.95 -11.88 -1.89
N VAL A 166 -4.71 -11.41 -1.73
CA VAL A 166 -4.13 -11.03 -0.44
C VAL A 166 -3.70 -9.57 -0.52
N MET A 167 -4.22 -8.77 0.41
CA MET A 167 -3.88 -7.37 0.53
C MET A 167 -2.80 -7.18 1.58
N TYR A 168 -1.84 -6.31 1.30
CA TYR A 168 -0.77 -5.90 2.19
C TYR A 168 -0.91 -4.43 2.46
N VAL A 169 -0.85 -4.06 3.74
CA VAL A 169 -0.93 -2.67 4.19
C VAL A 169 0.29 -2.41 5.07
N LEU A 170 1.10 -1.45 4.65
CA LEU A 170 2.16 -0.86 5.46
C LEU A 170 1.70 0.54 5.85
N VAL A 171 1.72 0.85 7.13
CA VAL A 171 1.24 2.13 7.65
C VAL A 171 2.21 2.66 8.70
N GLY A 172 2.37 3.98 8.78
CA GLY A 172 3.20 4.64 9.75
C GLY A 172 2.89 6.13 9.84
N PHE A 173 3.49 6.80 10.81
CA PHE A 173 3.17 8.18 11.15
C PHE A 173 4.23 9.15 10.60
N LYS A 174 3.81 10.05 9.71
CA LYS A 174 4.69 11.02 9.04
C LYS A 174 4.84 12.29 9.87
N ASP A 175 6.05 12.52 10.41
CA ASP A 175 6.58 13.78 10.99
C ASP A 175 5.62 14.69 11.79
N GLY A 176 4.70 14.13 12.58
CA GLY A 176 3.78 14.97 13.37
C GLY A 176 2.49 15.37 12.66
N ALA A 177 2.35 15.03 11.38
CA ALA A 177 1.23 15.48 10.56
C ALA A 177 0.08 14.46 10.48
N GLY A 178 0.39 13.17 10.39
CA GLY A 178 -0.64 12.14 10.24
C GLY A 178 -0.12 10.80 9.77
N TRP A 179 -1.04 9.84 9.68
CA TRP A 179 -0.80 8.48 9.24
C TRP A 179 -0.85 8.39 7.72
N ALA A 180 0.15 7.70 7.19
CA ALA A 180 0.33 7.47 5.77
C ALA A 180 0.84 6.05 5.57
N GLY A 181 0.80 5.57 4.34
CA GLY A 181 1.31 4.25 4.08
C GLY A 181 1.29 3.86 2.63
N LEU A 182 1.55 2.58 2.43
CA LEU A 182 1.57 1.91 1.14
C LEU A 182 0.66 0.68 1.22
N LEU A 183 -0.12 0.47 0.18
CA LEU A 183 -1.01 -0.66 0.01
C LEU A 183 -0.62 -1.41 -1.26
N GLY A 184 -0.54 -2.74 -1.19
CA GLY A 184 -0.27 -3.59 -2.33
C GLY A 184 -1.15 -4.83 -2.34
N LEU A 185 -1.29 -5.46 -3.49
CA LEU A 185 -2.02 -6.72 -3.66
C LEU A 185 -1.10 -7.81 -4.22
N GLY A 186 -1.40 -9.05 -3.85
CA GLY A 186 -0.84 -10.24 -4.47
C GLY A 186 -1.88 -11.35 -4.55
N VAL A 187 -1.59 -12.38 -5.34
CA VAL A 187 -2.46 -13.56 -5.48
C VAL A 187 -1.74 -14.80 -4.98
N TRP A 188 -2.46 -15.60 -4.19
CA TRP A 188 -1.99 -16.84 -3.57
C TRP A 188 -3.06 -17.92 -3.68
N THR A 189 -2.68 -19.11 -4.14
CA THR A 189 -3.55 -20.29 -4.14
C THR A 189 -3.30 -21.25 -2.97
#